data_AF-M6ZZR4-F1
#
_entry.id   AF-M6ZZR4-F1
#
_cell.length_a   1.000
_cell.length_b   1.000
_cell.length_c   1.000
_cell.angle_alpha   90.00
_cell.angle_beta   90.00
_cell.angle_gamma   90.00
#
_symmetry.space_group_name_H-M   'P 1'
#
loop_
_entity.id
_entity.type
_entity.pdbx_description
1 polymer ?
#
loop_
_entity_poly.entity_id
_entity_poly.type
_entity_poly.pdbx_seq_one_letter_code
_entity_poly.pdbx_strand_id
1 'polypeptide(L)'
;MISSDSPEATQAGIEVGALGGNVVDVVVATSFAISVTRPHSTGLGGGGFLILYLKEFPEPIAFDFRERAPNTSSRDMYKLKPKEDSLLGFRAVGVPGNVAGLVQIQRRFGKLPLKTVISPSIRLAENGFPVYPDLQSAIQKSSKDMSEEMKNIFLPKGKIPELNRILVQKDLANSLRLISETGDKEFYHGKIANSIVNAMKKNDGLITLQDLSGYKVIEKKTVHTTYHDYTIYTMPPPSSGVHLLTMLSMVETKPLKETYEKDPVLYYHFIVEAMR
;
A
#
# COMPACT_ATOMS: atom_id res chain seq x y z
N MET A 1 -5.32 18.79 6.66
CA MET A 1 -6.32 18.02 5.89
C MET A 1 -5.82 16.59 5.77
N ILE A 2 -6.69 15.59 5.91
CA ILE A 2 -6.37 14.17 5.71
C ILE A 2 -7.40 13.64 4.72
N SER A 3 -6.95 12.92 3.70
CA SER A 3 -7.81 12.27 2.72
C SER A 3 -7.31 10.85 2.50
N SER A 4 -8.20 9.88 2.63
CA SER A 4 -7.92 8.48 2.31
C SER A 4 -9.21 7.80 1.85
N ASP A 5 -9.06 6.66 1.18
CA ASP A 5 -10.19 5.87 0.67
C ASP A 5 -10.93 5.12 1.79
N SER A 6 -10.65 5.34 3.08
CA SER A 6 -11.46 4.76 4.16
C SER A 6 -11.79 5.85 5.19
N PRO A 7 -13.07 6.01 5.58
CA PRO A 7 -13.44 6.95 6.63
C PRO A 7 -12.80 6.56 7.97
N GLU A 8 -12.70 5.28 8.28
CA GLU A 8 -12.04 4.77 9.48
C GLU A 8 -10.52 5.04 9.45
N ALA A 9 -9.87 4.90 8.30
CA ALA A 9 -8.45 5.21 8.16
C ALA A 9 -8.18 6.71 8.30
N THR A 10 -9.04 7.55 7.71
CA THR A 10 -9.01 9.00 7.91
C THR A 10 -9.19 9.35 9.39
N GLN A 11 -10.14 8.70 10.07
CA GLN A 11 -10.39 8.90 11.50
C GLN A 11 -9.20 8.48 12.37
N ALA A 12 -8.51 7.39 12.01
CA ALA A 12 -7.28 6.99 12.68
C ALA A 12 -6.18 8.06 12.58
N GLY A 13 -6.00 8.66 11.39
CA GLY A 13 -5.10 9.79 11.21
C GLY A 13 -5.50 11.02 12.04
N ILE A 14 -6.79 11.35 12.07
CA ILE A 14 -7.33 12.45 12.89
C ILE A 14 -7.07 12.22 14.37
N GLU A 15 -7.33 11.01 14.87
CA GLU A 15 -7.09 10.64 16.27
C GLU A 15 -5.62 10.81 16.65
N VAL A 16 -4.70 10.28 15.83
CA VAL A 16 -3.26 10.39 16.09
C VAL A 16 -2.77 11.84 15.98
N GLY A 17 -3.33 12.63 15.08
CA GLY A 17 -3.08 14.07 15.00
C GLY A 17 -3.56 14.81 16.25
N ALA A 18 -4.75 14.47 16.77
CA ALA A 18 -5.31 15.05 17.99
C ALA A 18 -4.49 14.72 19.25
N LEU A 19 -3.76 13.59 19.24
CA LEU A 19 -2.78 13.24 20.26
C LEU A 19 -1.45 13.99 20.14
N GLY A 20 -1.34 14.96 19.22
CA GLY A 20 -0.15 15.80 19.04
C GLY A 20 0.92 15.19 18.14
N GLY A 21 0.57 14.18 17.35
CA GLY A 21 1.42 13.58 16.32
C GLY A 21 1.67 14.53 15.15
N ASN A 22 2.81 14.33 14.47
CA ASN A 22 3.14 15.12 13.29
C ASN A 22 2.60 14.49 11.99
N VAL A 23 2.90 15.09 10.84
CA VAL A 23 2.43 14.60 9.54
C VAL A 23 2.84 13.15 9.27
N VAL A 24 4.01 12.72 9.76
CA VAL A 24 4.50 11.35 9.57
C VAL A 24 3.74 10.37 10.45
N ASP A 25 3.48 10.71 11.72
CA ASP A 25 2.64 9.89 12.60
C ASP A 25 1.22 9.73 12.02
N VAL A 26 0.64 10.83 11.52
CA VAL A 26 -0.69 10.85 10.90
C VAL A 26 -0.75 9.97 9.66
N VAL A 27 0.23 10.09 8.75
CA VAL A 27 0.31 9.26 7.54
C VAL A 27 0.45 7.79 7.92
N VAL A 28 1.34 7.46 8.86
CA VAL A 28 1.60 6.08 9.27
C VAL A 28 0.37 5.45 9.93
N ALA A 29 -0.32 6.17 10.81
CA ALA A 29 -1.59 5.72 11.41
C ALA A 29 -2.65 5.44 10.34
N THR A 30 -2.79 6.37 9.39
CA THR A 30 -3.74 6.24 8.27
C THR A 30 -3.39 5.03 7.40
N SER A 31 -2.11 4.82 7.09
CA SER A 31 -1.62 3.71 6.27
C SER A 31 -1.78 2.33 6.93
N PHE A 32 -1.55 2.23 8.25
CA PHE A 32 -1.84 0.99 8.98
C PHE A 32 -3.35 0.73 9.08
N ALA A 33 -4.17 1.77 9.27
CA ALA A 33 -5.62 1.62 9.34
C ALA A 33 -6.23 1.22 7.98
N ILE A 34 -5.79 1.82 6.88
CA ILE A 34 -6.27 1.43 5.54
C ILE A 34 -5.82 0.02 5.13
N SER A 35 -4.68 -0.46 5.66
CA SER A 35 -4.25 -1.87 5.54
C SER A 35 -5.20 -2.86 6.21
N VAL A 36 -6.07 -2.38 7.13
CA VAL A 36 -7.12 -3.19 7.77
C VAL A 36 -8.44 -3.05 7.02
N THR A 37 -8.80 -1.82 6.62
CA THR A 37 -10.15 -1.49 6.13
C THR A 37 -10.30 -1.62 4.62
N ARG A 38 -9.21 -1.61 3.85
CA ARG A 38 -9.15 -1.90 2.40
C ARG A 38 -8.32 -3.16 2.10
N PRO A 39 -8.67 -4.34 2.68
CA PRO A 39 -7.82 -5.53 2.63
C PRO A 39 -7.65 -6.11 1.21
N HIS A 40 -8.49 -5.73 0.25
CA HIS A 40 -8.39 -6.12 -1.17
C HIS A 40 -7.49 -5.18 -2.00
N SER A 41 -7.02 -4.07 -1.43
CA SER A 41 -6.25 -3.04 -2.15
C SER A 41 -4.85 -2.82 -1.59
N THR A 42 -4.69 -2.88 -0.28
CA THR A 42 -3.41 -2.64 0.40
C THR A 42 -3.34 -3.42 1.72
N GLY A 43 -2.14 -3.67 2.22
CA GLY A 43 -1.95 -4.48 3.42
C GLY A 43 -0.51 -4.58 3.86
N LEU A 44 -0.29 -5.23 5.01
CA LEU A 44 1.04 -5.49 5.55
C LEU A 44 1.91 -6.35 4.61
N GLY A 45 1.26 -7.22 3.83
CA GLY A 45 1.91 -8.13 2.88
C GLY A 45 2.26 -7.53 1.52
N GLY A 46 2.05 -6.23 1.31
CA GLY A 46 2.41 -5.53 0.06
C GLY A 46 3.61 -4.60 0.22
N GLY A 47 3.69 -3.60 -0.66
CA GLY A 47 4.66 -2.51 -0.65
C GLY A 47 4.06 -1.18 -1.08
N GLY A 48 4.90 -0.17 -1.28
CA GLY A 48 4.43 1.14 -1.68
C GLY A 48 5.52 2.18 -1.89
N PHE A 49 5.05 3.42 -2.10
CA PHE A 49 5.88 4.58 -2.31
C PHE A 49 5.35 5.73 -1.45
N LEU A 50 6.24 6.58 -0.92
CA LEU A 50 5.87 7.78 -0.19
C LEU A 50 6.69 8.97 -0.71
N ILE A 51 6.01 10.05 -1.08
CA ILE A 51 6.65 11.37 -1.24
C ILE A 51 6.38 12.16 0.03
N LEU A 52 7.44 12.54 0.72
CA LEU A 52 7.39 13.22 2.00
C LEU A 52 8.03 14.60 1.88
N TYR A 53 7.22 15.64 2.03
CA TYR A 53 7.71 17.01 2.19
C TYR A 53 7.73 17.38 3.68
N LEU A 54 8.89 17.74 4.19
CA LEU A 54 9.05 18.34 5.51
C LEU A 54 9.80 19.66 5.33
N LYS A 55 9.44 20.69 6.11
CA LYS A 55 9.94 22.06 5.93
C LYS A 55 11.46 22.20 6.14
N GLU A 56 12.06 21.21 6.79
CA GLU A 56 13.47 21.10 7.07
C GLU A 56 14.29 20.72 5.82
N PHE A 57 13.63 20.24 4.76
CA PHE A 57 14.27 19.87 3.50
C PHE A 57 13.87 20.85 2.37
N PRO A 58 14.82 21.18 1.47
CA PRO A 58 14.53 22.08 0.35
C PRO A 58 13.59 21.43 -0.69
N GLU A 59 13.59 20.10 -0.79
CA GLU A 59 12.78 19.32 -1.72
C GLU A 59 12.13 18.13 -1.00
N PRO A 60 11.00 17.60 -1.52
CA PRO A 60 10.42 16.36 -1.00
C PRO A 60 11.34 15.16 -1.16
N ILE A 61 11.24 14.22 -0.23
CA ILE A 61 11.98 12.96 -0.22
C ILE A 61 11.08 11.85 -0.78
N ALA A 62 11.62 10.99 -1.64
CA ALA A 62 10.92 9.81 -2.13
C ALA A 62 11.38 8.56 -1.39
N PHE A 63 10.45 7.79 -0.82
CA PHE A 63 10.71 6.47 -0.25
C PHE A 63 10.08 5.39 -1.13
N ASP A 64 10.89 4.39 -1.47
CA ASP A 64 10.55 3.20 -2.23
C ASP A 64 10.64 1.99 -1.30
N PHE A 65 9.46 1.52 -0.90
CA PHE A 65 9.27 0.28 -0.16
C PHE A 65 8.38 -0.67 -0.99
N ARG A 66 8.60 -0.68 -2.31
CA ARG A 66 8.01 -1.66 -3.23
C ARG A 66 8.52 -3.05 -2.90
N GLU A 67 7.71 -4.06 -3.19
CA GLU A 67 8.09 -5.46 -3.03
C GLU A 67 9.33 -5.81 -3.88
N ARG A 68 10.08 -6.82 -3.44
CA ARG A 68 11.25 -7.34 -4.16
C ARG A 68 11.01 -8.78 -4.61
N ALA A 69 11.53 -9.15 -5.77
CA ALA A 69 11.59 -10.56 -6.15
C ALA A 69 12.46 -11.32 -5.13
N PRO A 70 12.00 -12.47 -4.62
CA PRO A 70 12.84 -13.37 -3.82
C PRO A 70 14.13 -13.74 -4.55
N ASN A 71 15.21 -14.03 -3.82
CA ASN A 71 16.49 -14.41 -4.42
C ASN A 71 16.42 -15.70 -5.26
N THR A 72 15.42 -16.54 -5.00
CA THR A 72 15.15 -17.79 -5.72
C THR A 72 14.28 -17.59 -6.96
N SER A 73 13.81 -16.38 -7.25
CA SER A 73 13.11 -16.05 -8.49
C SER A 73 14.02 -16.20 -9.70
N SER A 74 13.43 -16.53 -10.84
CA SER A 74 14.14 -16.62 -12.12
C SER A 74 13.37 -15.91 -13.21
N ARG A 75 14.08 -15.46 -14.26
CA ARG A 75 13.48 -14.81 -15.44
C ARG A 75 12.33 -15.64 -16.06
N ASP A 76 12.44 -16.96 -15.97
CA ASP A 76 11.59 -17.89 -16.69
C ASP A 76 10.52 -18.55 -15.79
N MET A 77 10.41 -18.15 -14.51
CA MET A 77 9.58 -18.80 -13.49
C MET A 77 8.07 -18.82 -13.77
N TYR A 78 7.60 -18.02 -14.73
CA TYR A 78 6.20 -17.92 -15.15
C TYR A 78 5.93 -18.47 -16.55
N LYS A 79 6.95 -18.96 -17.29
CA LYS A 79 6.75 -19.37 -18.70
C LYS A 79 5.73 -20.50 -18.87
N LEU A 80 5.64 -21.41 -17.91
CA LEU A 80 4.75 -22.57 -17.99
C LEU A 80 3.30 -22.22 -17.63
N LYS A 81 3.08 -21.33 -16.66
CA LYS A 81 1.77 -20.92 -16.16
C LYS A 81 1.71 -19.40 -15.95
N PRO A 82 1.71 -18.61 -17.04
CA PRO A 82 1.92 -17.17 -16.93
C PRO A 82 0.87 -16.45 -16.11
N LYS A 83 -0.40 -16.88 -16.15
CA LYS A 83 -1.46 -16.20 -15.41
C LYS A 83 -1.55 -16.70 -13.97
N GLU A 84 -1.51 -18.01 -13.80
CA GLU A 84 -1.70 -18.65 -12.50
C GLU A 84 -0.54 -18.31 -11.57
N ASP A 85 0.70 -18.50 -12.02
CA ASP A 85 1.86 -18.32 -11.15
C ASP A 85 2.21 -16.85 -10.91
N SER A 86 1.78 -15.93 -11.78
CA SER A 86 2.11 -14.49 -11.65
C SER A 86 1.02 -13.64 -11.00
N LEU A 87 -0.22 -14.15 -10.91
CA LEU A 87 -1.34 -13.43 -10.33
C LEU A 87 -1.88 -14.07 -9.05
N LEU A 88 -1.80 -15.40 -8.93
CA LEU A 88 -2.41 -16.16 -7.85
C LEU A 88 -1.38 -17.05 -7.14
N GLY A 89 -1.65 -17.35 -5.87
CA GLY A 89 -0.83 -18.27 -5.09
C GLY A 89 0.56 -17.71 -4.72
N PHE A 90 1.38 -18.59 -4.15
CA PHE A 90 2.60 -18.19 -3.43
C PHE A 90 3.79 -17.83 -4.33
N ARG A 91 3.75 -18.21 -5.61
CA ARG A 91 4.80 -17.89 -6.60
C ARG A 91 4.75 -16.44 -7.07
N ALA A 92 3.57 -15.81 -7.00
CA ALA A 92 3.34 -14.42 -7.40
C ALA A 92 3.85 -13.40 -6.36
N VAL A 93 4.18 -13.85 -5.15
CA VAL A 93 4.38 -12.97 -4.00
C VAL A 93 5.80 -12.42 -3.96
N GLY A 94 5.92 -11.09 -4.00
CA GLY A 94 7.18 -10.39 -3.70
C GLY A 94 7.41 -10.23 -2.21
N VAL A 95 8.67 -10.04 -1.79
CA VAL A 95 9.06 -9.76 -0.41
C VAL A 95 8.38 -8.46 0.05
N PRO A 96 7.49 -8.50 1.07
CA PRO A 96 6.70 -7.33 1.45
C PRO A 96 7.51 -6.18 2.04
N GLY A 97 7.18 -4.95 1.64
CA GLY A 97 7.88 -3.74 2.05
C GLY A 97 7.10 -2.78 2.93
N ASN A 98 5.77 -2.90 2.99
CA ASN A 98 4.91 -1.88 3.60
C ASN A 98 5.23 -1.66 5.10
N VAL A 99 5.44 -2.74 5.85
CA VAL A 99 5.79 -2.63 7.29
C VAL A 99 7.14 -1.94 7.48
N ALA A 100 8.18 -2.34 6.73
CA ALA A 100 9.49 -1.68 6.80
C ALA A 100 9.37 -0.19 6.45
N GLY A 101 8.67 0.15 5.35
CA GLY A 101 8.45 1.53 4.93
C GLY A 101 7.83 2.38 6.04
N LEU A 102 6.65 1.98 6.51
CA LEU A 102 5.91 2.74 7.51
C LEU A 102 6.66 2.86 8.84
N VAL A 103 7.22 1.75 9.35
CA VAL A 103 7.90 1.74 10.66
C VAL A 103 9.21 2.51 10.61
N GLN A 104 10.04 2.35 9.58
CA GLN A 104 11.35 3.01 9.51
C GLN A 104 11.21 4.51 9.28
N ILE A 105 10.25 4.94 8.45
CA ILE A 105 9.97 6.36 8.21
C ILE A 105 9.39 6.99 9.49
N GLN A 106 8.46 6.32 10.19
CA GLN A 106 7.95 6.79 11.48
C GLN A 106 9.04 6.87 12.54
N ARG A 107 9.94 5.89 12.62
CA ARG A 107 11.04 5.90 13.57
C ARG A 107 11.98 7.10 13.34
N ARG A 108 12.18 7.50 12.08
CA ARG A 108 13.09 8.59 11.73
C ARG A 108 12.45 9.97 11.90
N PHE A 109 11.18 10.12 11.54
CA PHE A 109 10.54 11.43 11.42
C PHE A 109 9.28 11.59 12.27
N GLY A 110 8.78 10.53 12.88
CA GLY A 110 7.60 10.57 13.76
C GLY A 110 7.92 11.17 15.13
N LYS A 111 6.88 11.54 15.86
CA LYS A 111 6.96 12.18 17.19
C LYS A 111 6.36 11.31 18.28
N LEU A 112 5.34 10.52 17.96
CA LEU A 112 4.64 9.68 18.93
C LEU A 112 5.25 8.28 19.03
N PRO A 113 5.04 7.56 20.16
CA PRO A 113 5.37 6.14 20.24
C PRO A 113 4.61 5.34 19.17
N LEU A 114 5.28 4.41 18.49
CA LEU A 114 4.67 3.58 17.45
C LEU A 114 3.40 2.84 17.94
N LYS A 115 3.39 2.41 19.20
CA LYS A 115 2.23 1.78 19.84
C LYS A 115 0.99 2.67 19.84
N THR A 116 1.18 3.97 20.06
CA THR A 116 0.10 4.97 19.96
C THR A 116 -0.38 5.11 18.53
N VAL A 117 0.55 5.20 17.57
CA VAL A 117 0.26 5.37 16.14
C VAL A 117 -0.52 4.19 15.55
N ILE A 118 -0.19 2.96 15.95
CA ILE A 118 -0.83 1.71 15.43
C ILE A 118 -2.12 1.34 16.19
N SER A 119 -2.36 1.91 17.37
CA SER A 119 -3.51 1.56 18.22
C SER A 119 -4.87 1.60 17.49
N PRO A 120 -5.19 2.60 16.66
CA PRO A 120 -6.46 2.62 15.93
C PRO A 120 -6.62 1.41 15.01
N SER A 121 -5.57 1.01 14.31
CA SER A 121 -5.57 -0.14 13.40
C SER A 121 -5.79 -1.46 14.15
N ILE A 122 -5.21 -1.60 15.34
CA ILE A 122 -5.44 -2.77 16.21
C ILE A 122 -6.92 -2.85 16.59
N ARG A 123 -7.53 -1.74 17.02
CA ARG A 123 -8.95 -1.69 17.38
C ARG A 123 -9.87 -1.99 16.19
N LEU A 124 -9.54 -1.47 15.00
CA LEU A 124 -10.29 -1.76 13.77
C LEU A 124 -10.21 -3.23 13.38
N ALA A 125 -9.04 -3.88 13.51
CA ALA A 125 -8.89 -5.29 13.20
C ALA A 125 -9.58 -6.18 14.25
N GLU A 126 -9.54 -5.81 15.53
CA GLU A 126 -10.10 -6.57 16.64
C GLU A 126 -11.62 -6.46 16.76
N ASN A 127 -12.15 -5.23 16.68
CA ASN A 127 -13.57 -4.95 16.83
C ASN A 127 -14.32 -4.98 15.49
N GLY A 128 -13.58 -4.83 14.39
CA GLY A 128 -14.08 -4.86 13.04
C GLY A 128 -14.59 -3.52 12.52
N PHE A 129 -14.98 -3.51 11.25
CA PHE A 129 -15.54 -2.38 10.51
C PHE A 129 -16.64 -2.87 9.56
N PRO A 130 -17.58 -2.01 9.13
CA PRO A 130 -18.69 -2.43 8.27
C PRO A 130 -18.20 -2.77 6.85
N VAL A 131 -18.69 -3.88 6.30
CA VAL A 131 -18.51 -4.22 4.89
C VAL A 131 -19.22 -3.19 4.01
N TYR A 132 -18.47 -2.56 3.10
CA TYR A 132 -18.96 -1.57 2.14
C TYR A 132 -19.05 -2.17 0.71
N PRO A 133 -19.74 -1.49 -0.24
CA PRO A 133 -20.04 -2.07 -1.56
C PRO A 133 -18.82 -2.56 -2.34
N ASP A 134 -17.73 -1.79 -2.36
CA ASP A 134 -16.52 -2.16 -3.08
C ASP A 134 -15.84 -3.41 -2.49
N LEU A 135 -15.74 -3.53 -1.16
CA LEU A 135 -15.22 -4.74 -0.50
C LEU A 135 -16.10 -5.96 -0.73
N GLN A 136 -17.43 -5.81 -0.67
CA GLN A 136 -18.35 -6.91 -0.98
C GLN A 136 -18.14 -7.39 -2.42
N SER A 137 -18.01 -6.47 -3.38
CA SER A 137 -17.74 -6.79 -4.78
C SER A 137 -16.39 -7.50 -4.95
N ALA A 138 -15.34 -7.04 -4.27
CA ALA A 138 -14.03 -7.67 -4.29
C ALA A 138 -14.08 -9.09 -3.72
N ILE A 139 -14.72 -9.30 -2.56
CA ILE A 139 -14.91 -10.62 -1.96
C ILE A 139 -15.67 -11.55 -2.92
N GLN A 140 -16.74 -11.05 -3.55
CA GLN A 140 -17.51 -11.84 -4.52
C GLN A 140 -16.65 -12.28 -5.71
N LYS A 141 -15.90 -11.35 -6.32
CA LYS A 141 -15.04 -11.62 -7.49
C LYS A 141 -13.92 -12.61 -7.17
N SER A 142 -13.33 -12.52 -5.98
CA SER A 142 -12.18 -13.34 -5.57
C SER A 142 -12.57 -14.62 -4.83
N SER A 143 -13.84 -14.83 -4.49
CA SER A 143 -14.29 -15.94 -3.61
C SER A 143 -13.83 -17.34 -4.07
N LYS A 144 -13.74 -17.56 -5.38
CA LYS A 144 -13.28 -18.81 -6.00
C LYS A 144 -11.77 -19.05 -5.86
N ASP A 145 -10.98 -17.98 -5.70
CA ASP A 145 -9.52 -18.01 -5.65
C ASP A 145 -8.98 -17.92 -4.21
N MET A 146 -9.87 -17.76 -3.21
CA MET A 146 -9.52 -17.67 -1.79
C MET A 146 -9.04 -19.03 -1.23
N SER A 147 -8.01 -18.99 -0.38
CA SER A 147 -7.66 -20.13 0.46
C SER A 147 -8.74 -20.38 1.53
N GLU A 148 -8.74 -21.56 2.16
CA GLU A 148 -9.68 -21.86 3.25
C GLU A 148 -9.51 -20.91 4.44
N GLU A 149 -8.28 -20.50 4.76
CA GLU A 149 -7.99 -19.50 5.79
C GLU A 149 -8.62 -18.14 5.44
N MET A 150 -8.55 -17.72 4.18
CA MET A 150 -9.23 -16.50 3.73
C MET A 150 -10.75 -16.63 3.80
N LYS A 151 -11.32 -17.76 3.38
CA LYS A 151 -12.77 -18.00 3.44
C LYS A 151 -13.30 -17.93 4.86
N ASN A 152 -12.55 -18.42 5.84
CA ASN A 152 -12.94 -18.34 7.26
C ASN A 152 -13.09 -16.89 7.76
N ILE A 153 -12.38 -15.94 7.15
CA ILE A 153 -12.44 -14.51 7.50
C ILE A 153 -13.51 -13.80 6.66
N PHE A 154 -13.46 -13.98 5.33
CA PHE A 154 -14.22 -13.16 4.38
C PHE A 154 -15.55 -13.77 3.95
N LEU A 155 -15.77 -15.08 4.14
CA LEU A 155 -17.00 -15.79 3.80
C LEU A 155 -17.66 -16.39 5.05
N PRO A 156 -18.25 -15.57 5.93
CA PRO A 156 -18.89 -16.07 7.13
C PRO A 156 -20.03 -17.04 6.78
N LYS A 157 -19.97 -18.26 7.34
CA LYS A 157 -20.87 -19.37 6.99
C LYS A 157 -20.83 -19.75 5.50
N GLY A 158 -19.69 -19.52 4.84
CA GLY A 158 -19.47 -19.84 3.42
C GLY A 158 -20.19 -18.91 2.44
N LYS A 159 -20.67 -17.74 2.88
CA LYS A 159 -21.45 -16.82 2.05
C LYS A 159 -20.77 -15.46 1.93
N ILE A 160 -21.02 -14.78 0.80
CA ILE A 160 -20.65 -13.36 0.64
C ILE A 160 -21.31 -12.56 1.78
N PRO A 161 -20.56 -11.73 2.51
CA PRO A 161 -21.11 -10.96 3.63
C PRO A 161 -22.07 -9.88 3.11
N GLU A 162 -23.13 -9.62 3.85
CA GLU A 162 -24.05 -8.51 3.58
C GLU A 162 -23.38 -7.17 3.87
N LEU A 163 -23.86 -6.10 3.23
CA LEU A 163 -23.42 -4.74 3.53
C LEU A 163 -23.66 -4.40 4.99
N ASN A 164 -22.78 -3.56 5.56
CA ASN A 164 -22.77 -3.16 6.96
C ASN A 164 -22.52 -4.29 7.98
N ARG A 165 -22.38 -5.55 7.54
CA ARG A 165 -21.88 -6.62 8.41
C ARG A 165 -20.50 -6.23 8.92
N ILE A 166 -20.25 -6.44 10.21
CA ILE A 166 -18.93 -6.19 10.79
C ILE A 166 -17.95 -7.30 10.37
N LEU A 167 -16.87 -6.91 9.68
CA LEU A 167 -15.74 -7.78 9.35
C LEU A 167 -14.68 -7.68 10.45
N VAL A 168 -14.34 -8.81 11.06
CA VAL A 168 -13.36 -8.90 12.15
C VAL A 168 -12.14 -9.69 11.68
N GLN A 169 -10.93 -9.22 12.02
CA GLN A 169 -9.65 -9.77 11.59
C GLN A 169 -8.71 -9.98 12.78
N LYS A 170 -9.06 -10.90 13.69
CA LYS A 170 -8.33 -11.09 14.97
C LYS A 170 -6.84 -11.43 14.79
N ASP A 171 -6.51 -12.24 13.79
CA ASP A 171 -5.11 -12.62 13.51
C ASP A 171 -4.29 -11.43 12.99
N LEU A 172 -4.92 -10.54 12.22
CA LEU A 172 -4.32 -9.27 11.81
C LEU A 172 -4.12 -8.34 13.02
N ALA A 173 -5.10 -8.28 13.93
CA ALA A 173 -4.96 -7.50 15.17
C ALA A 173 -3.75 -7.97 16.00
N ASN A 174 -3.55 -9.28 16.12
CA ASN A 174 -2.39 -9.87 16.80
C ASN A 174 -1.07 -9.52 16.09
N SER A 175 -1.05 -9.57 14.75
CA SER A 175 0.12 -9.16 13.97
C SER A 175 0.45 -7.68 14.18
N LEU A 176 -0.56 -6.82 14.19
CA LEU A 176 -0.42 -5.39 14.45
C LEU A 176 0.07 -5.11 15.89
N ARG A 177 -0.38 -5.88 16.90
CA ARG A 177 0.15 -5.77 18.27
C ARG A 177 1.65 -6.06 18.32
N LEU A 178 2.08 -7.17 17.72
CA LEU A 178 3.51 -7.52 17.64
C LEU A 178 4.33 -6.42 16.97
N ILE A 179 3.84 -5.84 15.87
CA ILE A 179 4.50 -4.74 15.18
C ILE A 179 4.53 -3.47 16.06
N SER A 180 3.44 -3.18 16.76
CA SER A 180 3.36 -2.02 17.65
C SER A 180 4.33 -2.07 18.82
N GLU A 181 4.70 -3.28 19.26
CA GLU A 181 5.60 -3.53 20.39
C GLU A 181 7.07 -3.65 19.97
N THR A 182 7.32 -4.21 18.77
CA THR A 182 8.67 -4.59 18.33
C THR A 182 9.16 -3.83 17.09
N GLY A 183 8.33 -2.93 16.56
CA GLY A 183 8.56 -2.32 15.25
C GLY A 183 8.46 -3.35 14.13
N ASP A 184 9.39 -3.29 13.19
CA ASP A 184 9.45 -4.17 12.03
C ASP A 184 10.13 -5.52 12.32
N LYS A 185 10.68 -5.71 13.53
CA LYS A 185 11.48 -6.89 13.89
C LYS A 185 10.71 -8.20 13.73
N GLU A 186 9.49 -8.30 14.29
CA GLU A 186 8.70 -9.54 14.22
C GLU A 186 8.32 -9.92 12.78
N PHE A 187 8.11 -8.91 11.92
CA PHE A 187 7.73 -9.10 10.52
C PHE A 187 8.87 -9.65 9.66
N TYR A 188 10.12 -9.20 9.89
CA TYR A 188 11.26 -9.57 9.05
C TYR A 188 12.20 -10.62 9.68
N HIS A 189 12.12 -10.84 10.99
CA HIS A 189 13.03 -11.76 11.71
C HIS A 189 12.34 -12.67 12.74
N GLY A 190 11.11 -12.33 13.17
CA GLY A 190 10.45 -12.99 14.29
C GLY A 190 9.35 -13.97 13.88
N LYS A 191 8.30 -14.05 14.69
CA LYS A 191 7.20 -15.00 14.54
C LYS A 191 6.45 -14.83 13.23
N ILE A 192 6.18 -13.58 12.82
CA ILE A 192 5.49 -13.30 11.56
C ILE A 192 6.37 -13.74 10.38
N ALA A 193 7.66 -13.43 10.41
CA ALA A 193 8.62 -13.86 9.37
C ALA A 193 8.63 -15.39 9.21
N ASN A 194 8.71 -16.12 10.32
CA ASN A 194 8.68 -17.58 10.31
C ASN A 194 7.35 -18.14 9.78
N SER A 195 6.22 -17.54 10.14
CA SER A 195 4.90 -17.92 9.61
C SER A 195 4.82 -17.72 8.09
N ILE A 196 5.34 -16.60 7.56
CA ILE A 196 5.41 -16.34 6.11
C ILE A 196 6.23 -17.44 5.42
N VAL A 197 7.45 -17.69 5.91
CA VAL A 197 8.36 -18.69 5.30
C VAL A 197 7.77 -20.10 5.38
N ASN A 198 7.10 -20.46 6.47
CA ASN A 198 6.44 -21.76 6.59
C ASN A 198 5.27 -21.91 5.61
N ALA A 199 4.47 -20.86 5.43
CA ALA A 199 3.40 -20.86 4.44
C ALA A 199 3.96 -20.95 3.01
N MET A 200 5.06 -20.26 2.71
CA MET A 200 5.76 -20.35 1.42
C MET A 200 6.24 -21.77 1.17
N LYS A 201 6.98 -22.37 2.10
CA LYS A 201 7.47 -23.76 1.97
C LYS A 201 6.36 -24.78 1.76
N LYS A 202 5.23 -24.62 2.46
CA LYS A 202 4.08 -25.53 2.34
C LYS A 202 3.38 -25.44 0.98
N ASN A 203 3.50 -24.31 0.28
CA ASN A 203 2.71 -24.00 -0.91
C ASN A 203 3.56 -23.63 -2.15
N ASP A 204 4.79 -24.14 -2.23
CA ASP A 204 5.73 -23.89 -3.35
C ASP A 204 6.02 -22.39 -3.60
N GLY A 205 6.05 -21.60 -2.52
CA GLY A 205 6.43 -20.21 -2.52
C GLY A 205 7.95 -20.00 -2.49
N LEU A 206 8.37 -18.79 -2.89
CA LEU A 206 9.79 -18.49 -3.09
C LEU A 206 10.45 -17.71 -1.94
N ILE A 207 9.68 -17.00 -1.12
CA ILE A 207 10.24 -16.15 -0.06
C ILE A 207 10.92 -17.01 1.01
N THR A 208 12.19 -16.70 1.27
CA THR A 208 13.00 -17.26 2.35
C THR A 208 13.17 -16.27 3.50
N LEU A 209 13.70 -16.76 4.63
CA LEU A 209 14.05 -15.87 5.75
C LEU A 209 15.18 -14.90 5.38
N GLN A 210 16.08 -15.29 4.49
CA GLN A 210 17.14 -14.41 3.99
C GLN A 210 16.55 -13.26 3.16
N ASP A 211 15.51 -13.53 2.38
CA ASP A 211 14.82 -12.49 1.60
C ASP A 211 14.15 -11.46 2.52
N LEU A 212 13.44 -11.92 3.56
CA LEU A 212 12.79 -11.04 4.54
C LEU A 212 13.82 -10.23 5.34
N SER A 213 14.82 -10.88 5.93
CA SER A 213 15.86 -10.19 6.72
C SER A 213 16.73 -9.23 5.89
N GLY A 214 16.89 -9.52 4.60
CA GLY A 214 17.64 -8.67 3.66
C GLY A 214 16.84 -7.49 3.08
N TYR A 215 15.53 -7.39 3.35
CA TYR A 215 14.68 -6.34 2.78
C TYR A 215 15.11 -4.95 3.26
N LYS A 216 15.09 -3.96 2.36
CA LYS A 216 15.44 -2.56 2.67
C LYS A 216 14.51 -1.59 1.95
N VAL A 217 14.09 -0.57 2.70
CA VAL A 217 13.47 0.64 2.15
C VAL A 217 14.55 1.47 1.45
N ILE A 218 14.25 2.01 0.28
CA ILE A 218 15.16 2.84 -0.49
C ILE A 218 14.70 4.28 -0.46
N GLU A 219 15.56 5.18 0.00
CA GLU A 219 15.37 6.62 -0.15
C GLU A 219 15.94 7.07 -1.50
N LYS A 220 15.19 7.92 -2.21
CA LYS A 220 15.54 8.47 -3.51
C LYS A 220 15.21 9.95 -3.56
N LYS A 221 15.88 10.67 -4.46
CA LYS A 221 15.42 12.00 -4.87
C LYS A 221 14.17 11.85 -5.73
N THR A 222 13.20 12.73 -5.54
CA THR A 222 12.06 12.86 -6.45
C THR A 222 12.53 13.27 -7.85
N VAL A 223 11.75 12.92 -8.88
CA VAL A 223 11.84 13.59 -10.19
C VAL A 223 10.80 14.69 -10.23
N HIS A 224 11.07 15.76 -10.98
CA HIS A 224 10.15 16.89 -11.07
C HIS A 224 10.20 17.58 -12.42
N THR A 225 9.14 18.34 -12.73
CA THR A 225 9.07 19.29 -13.84
C THR A 225 8.34 20.54 -13.39
N THR A 226 8.42 21.62 -14.15
CA THR A 226 7.53 22.78 -14.00
C THR A 226 6.29 22.57 -14.86
N TYR A 227 5.12 22.94 -14.34
CA TYR A 227 3.87 22.99 -15.09
C TYR A 227 3.15 24.28 -14.70
N HIS A 228 3.12 25.24 -15.61
CA HIS A 228 2.82 26.65 -15.35
C HIS A 228 3.68 27.18 -14.18
N ASP A 229 3.05 27.82 -13.18
CA ASP A 229 3.73 28.40 -12.02
C ASP A 229 4.04 27.38 -10.90
N TYR A 230 3.84 26.08 -11.15
CA TYR A 230 4.02 25.02 -10.16
C TYR A 230 5.22 24.13 -10.48
N THR A 231 5.91 23.67 -9.43
CA THR A 231 6.82 22.53 -9.52
C THR A 231 6.11 21.25 -9.11
N ILE A 232 6.08 20.26 -9.99
CA ILE A 232 5.42 18.98 -9.76
C ILE A 232 6.46 17.93 -9.41
N TYR A 233 6.51 17.52 -8.15
CA TYR A 233 7.35 16.42 -7.67
C TYR A 233 6.62 15.08 -7.77
N THR A 234 7.31 14.05 -8.26
CA THR A 234 6.77 12.68 -8.35
C THR A 234 7.85 11.62 -8.13
N MET A 235 7.43 10.35 -8.09
CA MET A 235 8.31 9.22 -7.82
C MET A 235 9.23 8.90 -9.00
N PRO A 236 10.53 8.67 -8.78
CA PRO A 236 11.44 8.11 -9.79
C PRO A 236 11.13 6.62 -10.07
N PRO A 237 11.80 6.00 -11.06
CA PRO A 237 11.81 4.55 -11.23
C PRO A 237 12.11 3.81 -9.91
N PRO A 238 11.42 2.69 -9.61
CA PRO A 238 10.63 1.86 -10.53
C PRO A 238 9.16 2.30 -10.72
N SER A 239 8.76 3.44 -10.14
CA SER A 239 7.42 4.01 -10.40
C SER A 239 7.38 4.73 -11.75
N SER A 240 6.17 4.88 -12.30
CA SER A 240 5.93 5.50 -13.61
C SER A 240 5.86 7.03 -13.59
N GLY A 241 6.33 7.70 -12.52
CA GLY A 241 6.21 9.15 -12.36
C GLY A 241 6.79 9.96 -13.52
N VAL A 242 7.85 9.47 -14.17
CA VAL A 242 8.43 10.08 -15.38
C VAL A 242 7.40 10.24 -16.50
N HIS A 243 6.52 9.25 -16.71
CA HIS A 243 5.49 9.32 -17.75
C HIS A 243 4.46 10.42 -17.46
N LEU A 244 4.09 10.63 -16.18
CA LEU A 244 3.22 11.73 -15.78
C LEU A 244 3.87 13.08 -16.15
N LEU A 245 5.15 13.27 -15.84
CA LEU A 245 5.85 14.52 -16.16
C LEU A 245 5.93 14.74 -17.67
N THR A 246 6.23 13.68 -18.44
CA THR A 246 6.24 13.75 -19.92
C THR A 246 4.89 14.16 -20.47
N MET A 247 3.79 13.54 -20.02
CA MET A 247 2.44 13.90 -20.46
C MET A 247 2.08 15.34 -20.10
N LEU A 248 2.41 15.79 -18.89
CA LEU A 248 2.19 17.18 -18.48
C LEU A 248 2.92 18.17 -19.40
N SER A 249 4.18 17.91 -19.70
CA SER A 249 4.96 18.77 -20.61
C SER A 249 4.43 18.77 -22.04
N MET A 250 3.86 17.66 -22.53
CA MET A 250 3.23 17.61 -23.85
C MET A 250 1.95 18.46 -23.90
N VAL A 251 1.07 18.32 -22.90
CA VAL A 251 -0.23 18.99 -22.89
C VAL A 251 -0.13 20.48 -22.53
N GLU A 252 0.94 20.89 -21.83
CA GLU A 252 1.23 22.30 -21.52
C GLU A 252 1.41 23.17 -22.77
N THR A 253 1.72 22.56 -23.92
CA THR A 253 1.84 23.25 -25.22
C THR A 253 0.50 23.80 -25.75
N LYS A 254 -0.62 23.50 -25.08
CA LYS A 254 -1.97 23.93 -25.47
C LYS A 254 -2.70 24.63 -24.32
N PRO A 255 -3.54 25.64 -24.62
CA PRO A 255 -4.43 26.23 -23.61
C PRO A 255 -5.61 25.27 -23.36
N LEU A 256 -5.38 24.25 -22.54
CA LEU A 256 -6.32 23.12 -22.35
C LEU A 256 -7.73 23.58 -21.95
N LYS A 257 -7.85 24.55 -21.04
CA LYS A 257 -9.14 25.08 -20.61
C LYS A 257 -9.92 25.70 -21.78
N GLU A 258 -9.29 26.60 -22.51
CA GLU A 258 -9.93 27.24 -23.67
C GLU A 258 -10.23 26.24 -24.78
N THR A 259 -9.35 25.24 -24.95
CA THR A 259 -9.55 24.15 -25.91
C THR A 259 -10.79 23.35 -25.53
N TYR A 260 -10.96 22.99 -24.25
CA TYR A 260 -12.16 22.29 -23.79
C TYR A 260 -13.43 23.13 -23.95
N GLU A 261 -13.40 24.42 -23.60
CA GLU A 261 -14.56 25.31 -23.70
C GLU A 261 -15.01 25.54 -25.15
N LYS A 262 -14.08 25.55 -26.12
CA LYS A 262 -14.37 25.76 -27.54
C LYS A 262 -14.64 24.46 -28.30
N ASP A 263 -13.87 23.41 -28.02
CA ASP A 263 -13.92 22.11 -28.71
C ASP A 263 -13.50 20.97 -27.76
N PRO A 264 -14.47 20.39 -27.03
CA PRO A 264 -14.21 19.25 -26.14
C PRO A 264 -13.63 18.03 -26.87
N VAL A 265 -13.99 17.80 -28.13
CA VAL A 265 -13.49 16.65 -28.90
C VAL A 265 -12.00 16.80 -29.15
N LEU A 266 -11.57 17.99 -29.56
CA LEU A 266 -10.17 18.31 -29.75
C LEU A 266 -9.38 18.24 -28.43
N TYR A 267 -9.96 18.70 -27.32
CA TYR A 267 -9.36 18.52 -25.99
C TYR A 267 -9.09 17.04 -25.69
N TYR A 268 -10.10 16.17 -25.84
CA TYR A 268 -9.92 14.74 -25.57
C TYR A 268 -8.94 14.09 -26.55
N HIS A 269 -8.94 14.49 -27.82
CA HIS A 269 -7.96 14.02 -28.80
C HIS A 269 -6.53 14.31 -28.33
N PHE A 270 -6.24 15.55 -27.90
CA PHE A 270 -4.90 15.89 -27.41
C PHE A 270 -4.48 15.11 -26.17
N ILE A 271 -5.38 14.95 -25.19
CA ILE A 271 -5.08 14.16 -23.99
C ILE A 271 -4.79 12.69 -24.36
N VAL A 272 -5.59 12.10 -25.26
CA VAL A 272 -5.40 10.73 -25.71
C VAL A 272 -4.08 10.56 -26.47
N GLU A 273 -3.75 11.46 -27.40
CA GLU A 273 -2.48 11.38 -28.13
C GLU A 273 -1.25 11.61 -27.24
N ALA A 274 -1.36 12.41 -26.18
CA ALA A 274 -0.28 12.56 -25.20
C ALA A 274 -0.08 11.28 -24.35
N MET A 275 -1.13 10.48 -24.14
CA MET A 275 -1.07 9.23 -23.38
C MET A 275 -0.58 8.03 -24.20
N ARG A 276 -0.58 8.12 -25.53
CA ARG A 276 -0.20 7.04 -26.47
C ARG A 276 1.31 6.89 -26.60
#